data_AF-A0A5B6YQX7-F1
#
_entry.id   AF-A0A5B6YQX7-F1
#
_cell.length_a   1.000
_cell.length_b   1.000
_cell.length_c   1.000
_cell.angle_alpha   90.00
_cell.angle_beta   90.00
_cell.angle_gamma   90.00
#
_symmetry.space_group_name_H-M   'P 1'
#
loop_
_entity.id
_entity.type
_entity.pdbx_description
1 polymer ?
#
loop_
_entity_poly.entity_id
_entity_poly.type
_entity_poly.pdbx_seq_one_letter_code
_entity_poly.pdbx_strand_id
1 'polypeptide(L)'
;IMEKYGNAAAEEQLPRELLLGQSEREVEYDHAGRIIKGQESSLPISKYEEDVYINNHTSVWGSWWKAHQWGYKCCKQMIRNSYCTGAAGIEAAEASADLMRANIARKEAAEEVHAPTEEKRIATWGTDVPDDLVLDQKLLAEALKKEDERKREERDERKRKYNVKWNDEVTQEDMEAYRMKKVHHDDPMKDFLH
;
A
#
# COMPACT_ATOMS: atom_id res chain seq x y z
N ILE A 1 -40.67 -10.20 -28.96
CA ILE A 1 -40.98 -10.36 -30.41
C ILE A 1 -40.83 -9.02 -31.12
N MET A 2 -41.46 -7.93 -30.64
CA MET A 2 -41.26 -6.56 -31.17
C MET A 2 -39.78 -6.12 -31.25
N GLU A 3 -38.98 -6.34 -30.20
CA GLU A 3 -37.55 -6.00 -30.18
C GLU A 3 -36.69 -6.88 -31.11
N LYS A 4 -37.15 -8.10 -31.40
CA LYS A 4 -36.42 -9.04 -32.27
C LYS A 4 -36.80 -8.92 -33.74
N TYR A 5 -38.00 -8.41 -34.04
CA TYR A 5 -38.56 -8.38 -35.40
C TYR A 5 -38.98 -6.98 -35.87
N GLY A 6 -38.80 -5.95 -35.04
CA GLY A 6 -39.18 -4.57 -35.37
C GLY A 6 -40.70 -4.36 -35.49
N ASN A 7 -41.13 -3.10 -35.43
CA ASN A 7 -42.52 -2.73 -35.68
C ASN A 7 -42.65 -2.15 -37.09
N ALA A 8 -43.05 -2.97 -38.07
CA ALA A 8 -43.26 -2.51 -39.44
C ALA A 8 -44.40 -1.48 -39.60
N ALA A 9 -45.22 -1.29 -38.56
CA ALA A 9 -46.29 -0.30 -38.51
C ALA A 9 -45.88 1.03 -37.85
N ALA A 10 -44.64 1.16 -37.35
CA ALA A 10 -44.13 2.45 -36.89
C ALA A 10 -43.81 3.31 -38.12
N GLU A 11 -44.47 4.46 -38.25
CA GLU A 11 -44.16 5.48 -39.25
C GLU A 11 -42.82 6.17 -38.92
N GLU A 12 -41.72 5.44 -38.99
CA GLU A 12 -40.41 6.07 -39.08
C GLU A 12 -40.34 6.77 -40.43
N GLN A 13 -40.39 8.10 -40.42
CA GLN A 13 -40.22 8.91 -41.62
C GLN A 13 -38.82 8.67 -42.16
N LEU A 14 -38.73 7.87 -43.23
CA LEU A 14 -37.51 7.69 -43.99
C LEU A 14 -36.93 9.08 -44.31
N PRO A 15 -35.60 9.26 -44.19
CA PRO A 15 -34.99 10.54 -44.50
C PRO A 15 -35.37 10.94 -45.92
N ARG A 16 -35.72 12.21 -46.09
CA ARG A 16 -36.33 12.75 -47.32
C ARG A 16 -35.48 12.46 -48.57
N GLU A 17 -34.17 12.35 -48.40
CA GLU A 17 -33.19 11.98 -49.42
C GLU A 17 -33.43 10.56 -49.97
N LEU A 18 -33.72 9.59 -49.10
CA LEU A 18 -34.05 8.21 -49.50
C LEU A 18 -35.45 8.13 -50.12
N LEU A 19 -36.39 8.96 -49.66
CA LEU A 19 -37.75 9.01 -50.21
C LEU A 19 -37.75 9.50 -51.67
N LEU A 20 -36.93 10.51 -51.97
CA LEU A 20 -36.90 11.16 -53.28
C LEU A 20 -35.82 10.61 -54.23
N GLY A 21 -34.97 9.68 -53.76
CA GLY A 21 -33.86 9.12 -54.53
C GLY A 21 -32.83 10.17 -54.97
N GLN A 22 -32.83 11.34 -54.34
CA GLN A 22 -31.94 12.44 -54.67
C GLN A 22 -30.65 12.30 -53.86
N SER A 23 -29.51 12.23 -54.57
CA SER A 23 -28.17 12.22 -53.95
C SER A 23 -27.54 13.61 -53.84
N GLU A 24 -28.19 14.64 -54.37
CA GLU A 24 -27.67 16.01 -54.38
C GLU A 24 -28.15 16.78 -53.15
N ARG A 25 -27.21 17.38 -52.42
CA ARG A 25 -27.49 18.22 -51.26
C ARG A 25 -27.36 19.68 -51.68
N GLU A 26 -28.48 20.40 -51.74
CA GLU A 26 -28.50 21.82 -52.08
C GLU A 26 -27.78 22.64 -50.99
N VAL A 27 -26.74 23.39 -51.37
CA VAL A 27 -26.02 24.32 -50.49
C VAL A 27 -26.19 25.73 -51.04
N GLU A 28 -26.86 26.59 -50.28
CA GLU A 28 -27.04 28.01 -50.63
C GLU A 28 -25.86 28.83 -50.10
N TYR A 29 -25.23 29.62 -50.97
CA TYR A 29 -24.14 30.53 -50.60
C TYR A 29 -24.61 31.99 -50.65
N ASP A 30 -24.14 32.79 -49.70
CA ASP A 30 -24.22 34.24 -49.74
C ASP A 30 -23.33 34.79 -50.87
N HIS A 31 -23.55 36.05 -51.29
CA HIS A 31 -22.68 36.75 -52.24
C HIS A 31 -21.21 36.80 -51.77
N ALA A 32 -20.98 36.72 -50.45
CA ALA A 32 -19.65 36.63 -49.84
C ALA A 32 -19.08 35.20 -49.78
N GLY A 33 -19.77 34.19 -50.33
CA GLY A 33 -19.36 32.78 -50.32
C GLY A 33 -19.57 32.06 -48.99
N ARG A 34 -20.33 32.64 -48.05
CA ARG A 34 -20.68 31.99 -46.78
C ARG A 34 -21.88 31.09 -46.97
N ILE A 35 -21.88 29.91 -46.36
CA ILE A 35 -22.99 28.96 -46.48
C ILE A 35 -24.16 29.44 -45.61
N ILE A 36 -25.34 29.60 -46.21
CA ILE A 36 -26.57 30.05 -45.54
C ILE A 36 -27.48 28.85 -45.23
N LYS A 37 -27.61 27.91 -46.17
CA LYS A 37 -28.40 26.68 -46.00
C LYS A 37 -27.68 25.50 -46.63
N GLY A 38 -27.99 24.30 -46.12
CA GLY A 38 -27.63 23.06 -46.80
C GLY A 38 -26.47 22.29 -46.20
N GLN A 39 -25.48 22.97 -45.60
CA GLN A 39 -24.38 22.29 -44.91
C GLN A 39 -24.65 22.26 -43.41
N GLU A 40 -24.87 21.06 -42.87
CA GLU A 40 -24.80 20.84 -41.42
C GLU A 40 -23.39 21.21 -40.96
N SER A 41 -23.30 22.17 -40.04
CA SER A 41 -22.04 22.47 -39.37
C SER A 41 -21.60 21.22 -38.62
N SER A 42 -20.52 20.57 -39.06
CA SER A 42 -19.88 19.55 -38.23
C SER A 42 -19.34 20.22 -36.98
N LEU A 43 -19.60 19.62 -35.82
CA LEU A 43 -18.92 20.02 -34.60
C LEU A 43 -17.42 19.83 -34.83
N PRO A 44 -16.57 20.82 -34.53
CA PRO A 44 -15.13 20.67 -34.69
C PRO A 44 -14.65 19.59 -33.71
N ILE A 45 -14.25 18.43 -34.24
CA ILE A 45 -13.65 17.33 -33.47
C ILE A 45 -12.14 17.53 -33.48
N SER A 46 -11.48 17.35 -32.34
CA SER A 46 -10.01 17.38 -32.29
C SER A 46 -9.40 16.18 -33.01
N LYS A 47 -8.09 16.20 -33.28
CA LYS A 47 -7.39 15.11 -33.99
C LYS A 47 -7.49 13.77 -33.26
N TYR A 48 -7.73 13.78 -31.95
CA TYR A 48 -7.74 12.60 -31.10
C TYR A 48 -9.18 12.25 -30.77
N GLU A 49 -9.48 10.95 -30.71
CA GLU A 49 -10.78 10.46 -30.25
C GLU A 49 -10.99 10.90 -28.80
N GLU A 50 -11.95 11.81 -28.60
CA GLU A 50 -12.38 12.25 -27.29
C GLU A 50 -13.37 11.23 -26.71
N ASP A 51 -13.57 11.27 -25.38
CA ASP A 51 -14.55 10.43 -24.69
C ASP A 51 -14.38 8.91 -24.84
N VAL A 52 -13.15 8.45 -25.11
CA VAL A 52 -12.83 7.01 -25.05
C VAL A 52 -12.70 6.57 -23.60
N TYR A 53 -13.79 6.05 -23.04
CA TYR A 53 -13.79 5.51 -21.70
C TYR A 53 -13.37 4.04 -21.67
N ILE A 54 -12.36 3.75 -20.85
CA ILE A 54 -11.85 2.40 -20.65
C ILE A 54 -12.80 1.67 -19.68
N ASN A 55 -13.05 0.37 -19.89
CA ASN A 55 -13.68 -0.55 -18.92
C ASN A 55 -14.96 -0.02 -18.24
N ASN A 56 -15.88 0.53 -19.05
CA ASN A 56 -17.20 1.03 -18.63
C ASN A 56 -17.17 2.17 -17.61
N HIS A 57 -16.06 2.92 -17.54
CA HIS A 57 -16.03 4.20 -16.84
C HIS A 57 -16.84 5.25 -17.60
N THR A 58 -17.32 6.30 -16.92
CA THR A 58 -17.98 7.47 -17.55
C THR A 58 -17.09 8.71 -17.51
N SER A 59 -15.85 8.54 -17.07
CA SER A 59 -14.87 9.61 -16.90
C SER A 59 -13.48 9.10 -17.25
N VAL A 60 -12.64 9.94 -17.83
CA VAL A 60 -11.26 9.59 -18.18
C VAL A 60 -10.42 9.45 -16.91
N TRP A 61 -9.38 8.60 -16.97
CA TRP A 61 -8.38 8.50 -15.91
C TRP A 61 -7.71 9.85 -15.64
N GLY A 62 -7.58 10.25 -14.37
CA GLY A 62 -7.04 11.57 -13.99
C GLY A 62 -8.13 12.64 -13.79
N SER A 63 -9.40 12.29 -13.96
CA SER A 63 -10.53 13.16 -13.64
C SER A 63 -10.78 13.32 -12.13
N TRP A 64 -10.09 12.55 -11.28
CA TRP A 64 -10.19 12.59 -9.82
C TRP A 64 -8.81 12.57 -9.16
N TRP A 65 -8.64 13.32 -8.06
CA TRP A 65 -7.41 13.39 -7.28
C TRP A 65 -7.70 13.33 -5.79
N LYS A 66 -7.01 12.45 -5.06
CA LYS A 66 -7.06 12.40 -3.60
C LYS A 66 -5.76 11.79 -3.06
N ALA A 67 -5.23 12.37 -1.97
CA ALA A 67 -4.07 11.84 -1.24
C ALA A 67 -2.88 11.45 -2.13
N HIS A 68 -2.43 12.36 -3.00
CA HIS A 68 -1.33 12.14 -3.94
C HIS A 68 -1.55 11.04 -5.00
N GLN A 69 -2.80 10.63 -5.24
CA GLN A 69 -3.16 9.62 -6.22
C GLN A 69 -4.25 10.12 -7.17
N TRP A 70 -4.07 9.83 -8.46
CA TRP A 70 -5.05 10.08 -9.51
C TRP A 70 -6.01 8.90 -9.64
N GLY A 71 -7.24 9.18 -10.06
CA GLY A 71 -8.28 8.18 -10.25
C GLY A 71 -9.36 8.59 -11.23
N TYR A 72 -10.41 7.78 -11.28
CA TYR A 72 -11.63 8.05 -12.06
C TYR A 72 -12.67 8.81 -11.23
N LYS A 73 -13.31 9.84 -11.79
CA LYS A 73 -14.37 10.61 -11.11
C LYS A 73 -15.64 9.79 -10.87
N CYS A 74 -15.98 8.88 -11.78
CA CYS A 74 -17.22 8.10 -11.71
C CYS A 74 -17.33 7.18 -10.49
N CYS A 75 -16.24 6.51 -10.11
CA CYS A 75 -16.21 5.51 -9.03
C CYS A 75 -15.13 5.78 -7.98
N LYS A 76 -14.35 6.87 -8.12
CA LYS A 76 -13.23 7.26 -7.24
C LYS A 76 -12.14 6.19 -7.10
N GLN A 77 -12.08 5.21 -8.01
CA GLN A 77 -11.03 4.20 -8.04
C GLN A 77 -9.69 4.81 -8.46
N MET A 78 -8.63 4.39 -7.77
CA MET A 78 -7.23 4.85 -7.97
C MET A 78 -6.37 3.82 -8.70
N ILE A 79 -6.99 2.82 -9.35
CA ILE A 79 -6.28 1.81 -10.15
C ILE A 79 -6.65 1.99 -11.62
N ARG A 80 -5.64 2.25 -12.46
CA ARG A 80 -5.84 2.42 -13.91
C ARG A 80 -6.26 1.10 -14.54
N ASN A 81 -7.17 1.15 -15.51
CA ASN A 81 -7.76 -0.01 -16.20
C ASN A 81 -8.53 -0.98 -15.27
N SER A 82 -8.96 -0.56 -14.09
CA SER A 82 -9.95 -1.31 -13.31
C SER A 82 -11.35 -1.19 -13.95
N TYR A 83 -12.26 -2.13 -13.66
CA TYR A 83 -13.65 -2.02 -14.07
C TYR A 83 -14.41 -1.06 -13.16
N CYS A 84 -15.29 -0.26 -13.77
CA CYS A 84 -16.13 0.69 -13.04
C CYS A 84 -17.04 -0.04 -12.04
N THR A 85 -16.96 0.36 -10.77
CA THR A 85 -17.79 -0.17 -9.66
C THR A 85 -19.01 0.70 -9.35
N GLY A 86 -19.19 1.81 -10.07
CA GLY A 86 -20.31 2.74 -9.90
C GLY A 86 -20.42 3.32 -8.48
N ALA A 87 -21.63 3.68 -8.09
CA ALA A 87 -21.93 4.26 -6.77
C ALA A 87 -21.66 3.27 -5.61
N ALA A 88 -21.95 1.98 -5.82
CA ALA A 88 -21.70 0.93 -4.82
C ALA A 88 -20.21 0.83 -4.44
N GLY A 89 -19.30 1.09 -5.39
CA GLY A 89 -17.86 1.16 -5.12
C GLY A 89 -17.45 2.30 -4.18
N ILE A 90 -18.15 3.44 -4.26
CA ILE A 90 -17.89 4.60 -3.40
C ILE A 90 -18.34 4.31 -1.97
N GLU A 91 -19.55 3.78 -1.81
CA GLU A 91 -20.09 3.41 -0.49
C GLU A 91 -19.24 2.33 0.18
N ALA A 92 -18.79 1.32 -0.57
CA ALA A 92 -17.90 0.29 -0.04
C ALA A 92 -16.52 0.86 0.36
N ALA A 93 -15.99 1.83 -0.38
CA ALA A 93 -14.73 2.49 -0.04
C ALA A 93 -14.85 3.35 1.23
N GLU A 94 -16.00 4.02 1.42
CA GLU A 94 -16.28 4.81 2.63
C GLU A 94 -16.50 3.90 3.84
N ALA A 95 -17.31 2.85 3.71
CA ALA A 95 -17.54 1.86 4.76
C ALA A 95 -16.24 1.14 5.17
N SER A 96 -15.38 0.76 4.22
CA SER A 96 -14.09 0.14 4.54
C SER A 96 -13.14 1.11 5.25
N ALA A 97 -13.14 2.39 4.90
CA ALA A 97 -12.37 3.41 5.61
C ALA A 97 -12.85 3.58 7.07
N ASP A 98 -14.17 3.55 7.29
CA ASP A 98 -14.74 3.64 8.64
C ASP A 98 -14.46 2.39 9.47
N LEU A 99 -14.51 1.20 8.86
CA LEU A 99 -14.09 -0.04 9.51
C LEU A 99 -12.60 -0.02 9.89
N MET A 100 -11.72 0.51 9.04
CA MET A 100 -10.29 0.67 9.37
C MET A 100 -10.10 1.60 10.57
N ARG A 101 -10.78 2.75 10.60
CA ARG A 101 -10.74 3.69 11.74
C ARG A 101 -11.23 3.04 13.03
N ALA A 102 -12.34 2.28 12.97
CA ALA A 102 -12.87 1.58 14.13
C ALA A 102 -11.89 0.50 14.65
N ASN A 103 -11.23 -0.23 13.76
CA ASN A 103 -10.21 -1.20 14.16
C ASN A 103 -8.99 -0.55 14.82
N ILE A 104 -8.56 0.61 14.33
CA ILE A 104 -7.46 1.38 14.94
C ILE A 104 -7.86 1.82 16.34
N ALA A 105 -9.03 2.43 16.52
CA ALA A 105 -9.52 2.85 17.83
C ALA A 105 -9.64 1.68 18.83
N ARG A 106 -10.08 0.50 18.36
CA ARG A 106 -10.12 -0.71 19.19
C ARG A 106 -8.74 -1.19 19.59
N LYS A 107 -7.75 -1.10 18.70
CA LYS A 107 -6.36 -1.47 18.99
C LYS A 107 -5.76 -0.50 20.01
N GLU A 108 -5.94 0.80 19.81
CA GLU A 108 -5.46 1.84 20.74
C GLU A 108 -6.06 1.65 22.15
N ALA A 109 -7.37 1.38 22.24
CA ALA A 109 -8.02 1.07 23.52
C ALA A 109 -7.52 -0.23 24.16
N ALA A 110 -7.12 -1.24 23.38
CA ALA A 110 -6.54 -2.47 23.92
C ALA A 110 -5.08 -2.25 24.39
N GLU A 111 -4.34 -1.39 23.70
CA GLU A 111 -2.95 -1.06 24.01
C GLU A 111 -2.84 -0.26 25.32
N GLU A 112 -3.79 0.62 25.64
CA GLU A 112 -3.85 1.30 26.94
C GLU A 112 -4.19 0.36 28.12
N VAL A 113 -4.82 -0.79 27.84
CA VAL A 113 -5.23 -1.76 28.88
C VAL A 113 -4.15 -2.83 29.10
N HIS A 114 -3.13 -2.92 28.24
CA HIS A 114 -2.01 -3.82 28.45
C HIS A 114 -1.01 -3.18 29.43
N ALA A 115 -1.23 -3.41 30.74
CA ALA A 115 -0.21 -3.19 31.77
C ALA A 115 1.08 -3.91 31.37
N PRO A 116 2.27 -3.37 31.71
CA PRO A 116 3.55 -3.99 31.34
C PRO A 116 3.60 -5.37 31.99
N THR A 117 3.34 -6.41 31.20
CA THR A 117 3.58 -7.78 31.60
C THR A 117 5.08 -7.87 31.83
N GLU A 118 5.52 -8.06 33.07
CA GLU A 118 6.94 -8.24 33.38
C GLU A 118 7.46 -9.41 32.55
N GLU A 119 8.25 -9.11 31.52
CA GLU A 119 8.94 -10.09 30.71
C GLU A 119 10.00 -10.75 31.59
N LYS A 120 9.61 -11.83 32.28
CA LYS A 120 10.56 -12.78 32.85
C LYS A 120 11.30 -13.39 31.67
N ARG A 121 12.51 -12.89 31.42
CA ARG A 121 13.43 -13.43 30.42
C ARG A 121 13.88 -14.80 30.90
N ILE A 122 13.23 -15.84 30.40
CA ILE A 122 13.65 -17.23 30.60
C ILE A 122 14.86 -17.44 29.69
N ALA A 123 15.98 -17.92 30.24
CA ALA A 123 17.17 -18.25 29.48
C ALA A 123 16.83 -19.35 28.45
N THR A 124 16.72 -18.98 27.19
CA THR A 124 16.06 -19.78 26.14
C THR A 124 16.91 -20.92 25.57
N TRP A 125 18.08 -21.27 26.16
CA TRP A 125 18.88 -22.36 25.60
C TRP A 125 19.82 -23.05 26.59
N GLY A 126 19.65 -24.38 26.73
CA GLY A 126 20.45 -25.27 27.57
C GLY A 126 19.63 -25.88 28.71
N THR A 127 19.40 -27.19 28.66
CA THR A 127 18.50 -27.96 29.54
C THR A 127 18.95 -28.14 31.00
N ASP A 128 19.94 -27.38 31.48
CA ASP A 128 20.51 -27.55 32.83
C ASP A 128 20.77 -26.20 33.53
N VAL A 129 19.77 -25.33 33.54
CA VAL A 129 19.73 -24.15 34.42
C VAL A 129 18.51 -24.31 35.34
N PRO A 130 18.66 -24.27 36.67
CA PRO A 130 17.52 -24.38 37.58
C PRO A 130 16.55 -23.20 37.35
N ASP A 131 15.28 -23.53 37.11
CA ASP A 131 14.21 -22.59 36.71
C ASP A 131 13.94 -21.46 37.73
N ASP A 132 14.42 -21.57 38.97
CA ASP A 132 14.17 -20.62 40.06
C ASP A 132 15.26 -19.54 40.23
N LEU A 133 16.21 -19.44 39.30
CA LEU A 133 17.34 -18.53 39.46
C LEU A 133 17.00 -17.12 38.96
N VAL A 134 16.53 -16.30 39.90
CA VAL A 134 16.25 -14.87 39.69
C VAL A 134 17.57 -14.13 39.54
N LEU A 135 17.92 -13.81 38.30
CA LEU A 135 19.08 -12.98 37.99
C LEU A 135 18.76 -11.51 38.26
N ASP A 136 19.64 -10.85 39.00
CA ASP A 136 19.53 -9.42 39.27
C ASP A 136 19.87 -8.62 38.01
N GLN A 137 18.88 -7.92 37.45
CA GLN A 137 19.01 -7.15 36.21
C GLN A 137 20.16 -6.12 36.24
N LYS A 138 20.49 -5.58 37.42
CA LYS A 138 21.59 -4.62 37.60
C LYS A 138 22.96 -5.28 37.45
N LEU A 139 23.13 -6.48 38.03
CA LEU A 139 24.37 -7.24 37.97
C LEU A 139 24.59 -7.79 36.56
N LEU A 140 23.53 -8.26 35.89
CA LEU A 140 23.60 -8.69 34.49
C LEU A 140 23.99 -7.54 33.55
N ALA A 141 23.47 -6.32 33.78
CA ALA A 141 23.84 -5.15 33.00
C ALA A 141 25.31 -4.72 33.22
N GLU A 142 25.82 -4.87 34.44
CA GLU A 142 27.23 -4.62 34.77
C GLU A 142 28.15 -5.67 34.13
N ALA A 143 27.77 -6.95 34.21
CA ALA A 143 28.45 -8.06 33.55
C ALA A 143 28.50 -7.89 32.02
N LEU A 144 27.40 -7.46 31.41
CA LEU A 144 27.37 -7.11 29.98
C LEU A 144 28.37 -6.00 29.67
N LYS A 145 28.40 -4.89 30.41
CA LYS A 145 29.35 -3.80 30.14
C LYS A 145 30.81 -4.27 30.25
N LYS A 146 31.13 -5.07 31.27
CA LYS A 146 32.45 -5.66 31.50
C LYS A 146 32.89 -6.58 30.35
N GLU A 147 31.97 -7.37 29.81
CA GLU A 147 32.20 -8.22 28.63
C GLU A 147 32.48 -7.40 27.34
N ASP A 148 31.77 -6.28 27.12
CA ASP A 148 32.06 -5.38 25.99
C ASP A 148 33.43 -4.72 26.11
N GLU A 149 33.78 -4.27 27.31
CA GLU A 149 35.10 -3.69 27.59
C GLU A 149 36.21 -4.69 27.32
N ARG A 150 36.07 -5.93 27.82
CA ARG A 150 37.03 -7.01 27.55
C ARG A 150 37.19 -7.27 26.05
N LYS A 151 36.09 -7.41 25.31
CA LYS A 151 36.12 -7.65 23.85
C LYS A 151 36.75 -6.48 23.08
N ARG A 152 36.55 -5.25 23.56
CA ARG A 152 37.13 -4.04 22.97
C ARG A 152 38.63 -3.94 23.22
N GLU A 153 39.08 -4.29 24.42
CA GLU A 153 40.50 -4.35 24.80
C GLU A 153 41.24 -5.47 24.03
N GLU A 154 40.58 -6.61 23.81
CA GLU A 154 41.15 -7.74 23.08
C GLU A 154 41.46 -7.39 21.61
N ARG A 155 40.70 -6.48 21.02
CA ARG A 155 40.88 -6.01 19.63
C ARG A 155 42.12 -5.10 19.46
N ASP A 156 42.61 -4.48 20.53
CA ASP A 156 43.73 -3.53 20.52
C ASP A 156 45.01 -4.18 21.10
N GLU A 157 45.66 -5.07 20.32
CA GLU A 157 46.83 -5.84 20.78
C GLU A 157 48.01 -4.98 21.29
N ARG A 158 48.14 -3.76 20.77
CA ARG A 158 49.21 -2.80 21.12
C ARG A 158 49.08 -2.21 22.54
N LYS A 159 47.93 -2.35 23.20
CA LYS A 159 47.66 -1.76 24.51
C LYS A 159 47.64 -2.76 25.67
N ARG A 160 47.81 -4.07 25.40
CA ARG A 160 47.86 -5.08 26.45
C ARG A 160 49.08 -4.85 27.35
N LYS A 161 48.85 -4.49 28.62
CA LYS A 161 49.92 -4.35 29.62
C LYS A 161 50.46 -5.73 30.01
N TYR A 162 51.78 -5.81 30.22
CA TYR A 162 52.53 -7.05 30.51
C TYR A 162 52.12 -7.74 31.84
N ASN A 163 51.35 -7.08 32.71
CA ASN A 163 50.90 -7.61 33.99
C ASN A 163 49.38 -7.79 33.97
N VAL A 164 48.91 -8.88 33.35
CA VAL A 164 47.52 -9.33 33.46
C VAL A 164 47.36 -10.03 34.80
N LYS A 165 46.54 -9.49 35.70
CA LYS A 165 46.07 -10.25 36.87
C LYS A 165 44.84 -11.03 36.43
N TRP A 166 44.92 -12.35 36.52
CA TRP A 166 43.78 -13.23 36.29
C TRP A 166 42.98 -13.33 37.60
N ASN A 167 41.66 -13.19 37.51
CA ASN A 167 40.74 -13.39 38.64
C ASN A 167 39.79 -14.54 38.25
N ASP A 168 39.81 -15.58 39.09
CA ASP A 168 39.14 -16.89 39.01
C ASP A 168 37.61 -16.88 38.98
N GLU A 169 37.07 -15.85 39.61
CA GLU A 169 35.71 -15.87 40.13
C GLU A 169 34.76 -15.40 39.04
N VAL A 170 34.06 -16.36 38.42
CA VAL A 170 33.01 -16.10 37.43
C VAL A 170 31.66 -16.22 38.12
N THR A 171 30.90 -15.13 38.11
CA THR A 171 29.52 -15.11 38.63
C THR A 171 28.55 -15.73 37.63
N GLN A 172 27.34 -16.04 38.08
CA GLN A 172 26.33 -16.64 37.22
C GLN A 172 25.84 -15.66 36.13
N GLU A 173 25.76 -14.38 36.48
CA GLU A 173 25.45 -13.27 35.60
C GLU A 173 26.55 -13.04 34.57
N ASP A 174 27.83 -13.19 34.96
CA ASP A 174 28.96 -13.14 34.04
C ASP A 174 28.90 -14.29 33.02
N MET A 175 28.53 -15.51 33.46
CA MET A 175 28.33 -16.66 32.56
C MET A 175 27.18 -16.42 31.57
N GLU A 176 26.08 -15.82 32.01
CA GLU A 176 24.96 -15.49 31.13
C GLU A 176 25.30 -14.36 30.16
N ALA A 177 25.94 -13.28 30.62
CA ALA A 177 26.41 -12.18 29.77
C ALA A 177 27.39 -12.68 28.71
N TYR A 178 28.31 -13.56 29.08
CA TYR A 178 29.22 -14.22 28.15
C TYR A 178 28.48 -15.08 27.12
N ARG A 179 27.49 -15.87 27.55
CA ARG A 179 26.65 -16.70 26.66
C ARG A 179 25.84 -15.85 25.69
N MET A 180 25.22 -14.77 26.15
CA MET A 180 24.45 -13.82 25.33
C MET A 180 25.31 -13.16 24.23
N LYS A 181 26.57 -12.85 24.56
CA LYS A 181 27.49 -12.17 23.63
C LYS A 181 28.35 -13.10 22.81
N LYS A 182 28.31 -14.41 23.10
CA LYS A 182 28.95 -15.43 22.30
C LYS A 182 28.21 -15.53 20.96
N VAL A 183 28.64 -14.69 20.04
CA VAL A 183 28.16 -14.72 18.66
C VAL A 183 28.61 -16.02 18.03
N HIS A 184 27.66 -16.92 17.77
CA HIS A 184 27.90 -18.08 16.94
C HIS A 184 28.12 -17.60 15.50
N HIS A 185 29.38 -17.63 15.06
CA HIS A 185 29.72 -17.24 13.68
C HIS A 185 29.10 -18.15 12.63
N ASP A 186 28.74 -19.38 13.02
CA ASP A 186 28.18 -20.42 12.14
C ASP A 186 26.65 -20.55 12.21
N ASP A 187 25.94 -19.60 12.83
CA ASP A 187 24.47 -19.62 12.88
C ASP A 187 23.86 -18.97 11.62
N PRO A 188 23.21 -19.74 10.72
CA PRO A 188 22.62 -19.22 9.48
C PRO A 188 21.41 -18.30 9.71
N MET A 189 20.84 -18.25 10.92
CA MET A 189 19.76 -17.32 11.26
C MET A 189 20.24 -15.95 11.78
N LYS A 190 21.54 -15.81 12.05
CA LYS A 190 22.12 -14.58 12.62
C LYS A 190 21.83 -13.32 11.80
N ASP A 191 21.81 -13.42 10.48
CA ASP A 191 21.58 -12.27 9.60
C ASP A 191 20.10 -11.86 9.48
N PHE A 192 19.18 -12.67 10.04
CA PHE A 192 17.74 -12.44 9.98
C PHE A 192 17.13 -11.94 11.30
N LEU A 193 17.91 -11.93 12.39
CA LEU A 193 17.51 -11.39 13.68
C LEU A 193 18.05 -9.95 13.81
N HIS A 194 17.14 -8.97 13.75
CA HIS A 194 17.42 -7.55 14.00
C HIS A 194 17.21 -7.18 15.47
#